data_AF-A0A521F428-F1
#
_entry.id   AF-A0A521F428-F1
#
_cell.length_a   1.000
_cell.length_b   1.000
_cell.length_c   1.000
_cell.angle_alpha   90.00
_cell.angle_beta   90.00
_cell.angle_gamma   90.00
#
_symmetry.space_group_name_H-M   'P 1'
#
loop_
_entity.id
_entity.type
_entity.pdbx_description
1 polymer ?
#
loop_
_entity_poly.entity_id
_entity_poly.type
_entity_poly.pdbx_seq_one_letter_code
_entity_poly.pdbx_strand_id
1 'polypeptide(L)'
;MKHLLAFILFSIALFNCKKKIENSKPKIQNIQQTQKISDATRNYTNFWKGEYHFEASNRDEAKTVFNITINSLENISVDVTEEGTTNKYSKLRAEELNPQKIKIKYDDSPDEMGIIYIEKSDDNYFISGNPIYFINPGNNEMPLQKLKDK
;
A
#
# COMPACT_ATOMS: atom_id res chain seq x y z
N MET A 1 29.60 52.37 7.17
CA MET A 1 28.75 51.50 6.35
C MET A 1 29.51 50.22 6.08
N LYS A 2 28.90 49.06 6.41
CA LYS A 2 28.92 47.76 5.70
C LYS A 2 30.28 47.24 5.20
N HIS A 3 30.73 46.00 5.36
CA HIS A 3 30.33 44.72 5.97
C HIS A 3 31.62 43.84 5.81
N LEU A 4 32.01 43.02 6.80
CA LEU A 4 31.83 41.54 6.80
C LEU A 4 32.54 40.84 5.60
N LEU A 5 33.46 39.88 5.76
CA LEU A 5 33.35 38.64 6.53
C LEU A 5 34.74 37.98 6.68
N ALA A 6 34.97 37.41 7.86
CA ALA A 6 36.14 36.62 8.23
C ALA A 6 36.11 35.21 7.60
N PHE A 7 37.28 34.74 7.19
CA PHE A 7 37.54 33.40 6.67
C PHE A 7 38.26 32.56 7.75
N ILE A 8 37.78 31.32 7.91
CA ILE A 8 38.47 30.09 8.40
C ILE A 8 39.06 30.11 9.80
N LEU A 9 38.39 29.40 10.71
CA LEU A 9 39.08 28.67 11.78
C LEU A 9 38.77 27.19 11.65
N PHE A 10 39.80 26.50 11.18
CA PHE A 10 39.95 25.07 11.03
C PHE A 10 40.29 24.49 12.40
N SER A 11 39.36 23.81 13.05
CA SER A 11 39.62 23.07 14.29
C SER A 11 39.55 21.58 14.00
N ILE A 12 40.71 21.01 13.73
CA ILE A 12 40.96 19.57 13.70
C ILE A 12 40.77 19.04 15.13
N ALA A 13 39.71 18.27 15.37
CA ALA A 13 39.61 17.39 16.51
C ALA A 13 39.81 15.95 16.03
N LEU A 14 41.02 15.43 16.25
CA LEU A 14 41.40 14.04 16.00
C LEU A 14 40.59 13.13 16.94
N PHE A 15 39.71 12.31 16.34
CA PHE A 15 39.08 11.17 17.02
C PHE A 15 40.17 10.14 17.35
N ASN A 16 40.52 10.04 18.63
CA ASN A 16 41.26 8.91 19.18
C ASN A 16 40.37 8.21 20.20
N CYS A 17 39.44 7.39 19.73
CA CYS A 17 38.61 6.54 20.58
C CYS A 17 39.15 5.10 20.52
N LYS A 18 39.88 4.71 21.58
CA LYS A 18 40.35 3.34 21.82
C LYS A 18 39.15 2.40 21.92
N LYS A 19 39.09 1.42 21.02
CA LYS A 19 38.12 0.32 21.03
C LYS A 19 38.45 -0.63 22.20
N LYS A 20 37.61 -0.67 23.23
CA LYS A 20 37.59 -1.73 24.24
C LYS A 20 36.48 -2.72 23.84
N ILE A 21 36.87 -3.93 23.44
CA ILE A 21 35.95 -5.03 23.15
C ILE A 21 35.64 -5.72 24.49
N GLU A 22 34.45 -5.50 25.02
CA GLU A 22 33.89 -6.33 26.09
C GLU A 22 32.78 -7.21 25.50
N ASN A 23 33.00 -8.52 25.59
CA ASN A 23 32.06 -9.55 25.19
C ASN A 23 30.89 -9.59 26.18
N SER A 24 29.73 -9.03 25.80
CA SER A 24 28.47 -9.27 26.50
C SER A 24 27.45 -9.87 25.53
N LYS A 25 27.07 -11.13 25.77
CA LYS A 25 26.03 -11.87 25.05
C LYS A 25 24.71 -11.07 25.04
N PRO A 26 24.00 -10.94 23.90
CA PRO A 26 22.67 -10.32 23.91
C PRO A 26 21.65 -11.27 24.54
N LYS A 27 21.01 -10.80 25.63
CA LYS A 27 19.85 -11.42 26.26
C LYS A 27 18.64 -11.08 25.39
N ILE A 28 18.09 -12.06 24.69
CA ILE A 28 16.83 -11.92 23.93
C ILE A 28 15.72 -11.58 24.93
N GLN A 29 15.30 -10.31 24.94
CA GLN A 29 14.08 -9.90 25.62
C GLN A 29 12.94 -9.99 24.61
N ASN A 30 12.10 -10.99 24.81
CA ASN A 30 10.85 -11.19 24.10
C ASN A 30 9.87 -10.11 24.61
N ILE A 31 9.79 -8.97 23.91
CA ILE A 31 8.80 -7.94 24.22
C ILE A 31 7.59 -8.23 23.32
N GLN A 32 6.66 -9.04 23.83
CA GLN A 32 5.27 -8.99 23.36
C GLN A 32 4.73 -7.61 23.71
N GLN A 33 4.79 -6.69 22.74
CA GLN A 33 4.17 -5.38 22.86
C GLN A 33 2.68 -5.55 22.59
N THR A 34 1.95 -6.04 23.61
CA THR A 34 0.48 -5.97 23.64
C THR A 34 0.11 -4.49 23.79
N GLN A 35 -0.02 -3.78 22.67
CA GLN A 35 -0.53 -2.42 22.67
C GLN A 35 -2.00 -2.46 23.10
N LYS A 36 -2.26 -2.01 24.32
CA LYS A 36 -3.59 -1.55 24.74
C LYS A 36 -3.92 -0.31 23.89
N ILE A 37 -4.59 -0.55 22.78
CA ILE A 37 -5.10 0.48 21.89
C ILE A 37 -6.28 1.15 22.61
N SER A 38 -6.07 2.38 23.10
CA SER A 38 -7.12 3.20 23.69
C SER A 38 -8.20 3.53 22.66
N ASP A 39 -9.44 3.68 23.13
CA ASP A 39 -10.66 3.97 22.34
C ASP A 39 -10.60 5.21 21.43
N ALA A 40 -9.55 6.05 21.54
CA ALA A 40 -9.22 7.09 20.57
C ALA A 40 -8.87 6.55 19.15
N THR A 41 -8.59 5.26 19.03
CA THR A 41 -8.18 4.59 17.78
C THR A 41 -9.37 4.08 16.96
N ARG A 42 -10.60 4.18 17.48
CA ARG A 42 -11.83 3.84 16.73
C ARG A 42 -12.21 4.88 15.66
N ASN A 43 -11.53 6.02 15.59
CA ASN A 43 -11.66 7.01 14.52
C ASN A 43 -10.74 6.77 13.32
N TYR A 44 -9.96 5.68 13.30
CA TYR A 44 -9.37 5.12 12.07
C TYR A 44 -10.43 4.42 11.19
N THR A 45 -11.70 4.77 11.38
CA THR A 45 -12.86 4.14 10.76
C THR A 45 -12.91 4.53 9.29
N ASN A 46 -12.25 3.67 8.51
CA ASN A 46 -12.64 3.31 7.16
C ASN A 46 -12.21 4.30 6.07
N PHE A 47 -10.94 4.72 6.07
CA PHE A 47 -10.36 5.42 4.93
C PHE A 47 -10.33 4.54 3.65
N TRP A 48 -10.49 3.23 3.78
CA TRP A 48 -10.71 2.31 2.66
C TRP A 48 -12.17 2.28 2.20
N LYS A 49 -13.11 2.90 2.92
CA LYS A 49 -14.51 2.92 2.49
C LYS A 49 -14.65 3.66 1.18
N GLY A 50 -15.38 3.07 0.25
CA GLY A 50 -15.76 3.75 -0.97
C GLY A 50 -15.90 2.79 -2.14
N GLU A 51 -16.10 3.40 -3.29
CA GLU A 51 -16.15 2.73 -4.58
C GLU A 51 -14.87 3.07 -5.34
N TYR A 52 -14.27 2.03 -5.93
CA TYR A 52 -13.03 2.11 -6.69
C TYR A 52 -13.27 1.50 -8.07
N HIS A 53 -12.69 2.14 -9.08
CA HIS A 53 -12.78 1.68 -10.45
C HIS A 53 -11.38 1.63 -11.06
N PHE A 54 -10.95 0.44 -11.47
CA PHE A 54 -9.75 0.24 -12.26
C PHE A 54 -10.10 -0.28 -13.63
N GLU A 55 -9.38 0.19 -14.63
CA GLU A 55 -9.51 -0.26 -16.01
C GLU A 55 -8.14 -0.32 -16.66
N ALA A 56 -7.91 -1.40 -17.40
CA ALA A 56 -6.71 -1.63 -18.18
C ALA A 56 -7.06 -2.34 -19.49
N SER A 57 -6.28 -2.08 -20.53
CA SER A 57 -6.31 -2.86 -21.77
C SER A 57 -4.93 -3.45 -22.05
N ASN A 58 -4.89 -4.67 -22.58
CA ASN A 58 -3.67 -5.26 -23.11
C ASN A 58 -3.40 -4.78 -24.56
N ARG A 59 -2.32 -5.28 -25.18
CA ARG A 59 -1.93 -4.93 -26.56
C ARG A 59 -3.01 -5.24 -27.61
N ASP A 60 -3.83 -6.26 -27.36
CA ASP A 60 -4.90 -6.70 -28.27
C ASP A 60 -6.22 -5.98 -27.95
N GLU A 61 -6.16 -4.87 -27.20
CA GLU A 61 -7.29 -4.07 -26.75
C GLU A 61 -8.27 -4.82 -25.82
N ALA A 62 -7.92 -6.04 -25.39
CA ALA A 62 -8.72 -6.79 -24.43
C ALA A 62 -8.68 -6.06 -23.09
N LYS A 63 -9.87 -5.75 -22.59
CA LYS A 63 -10.09 -4.87 -21.45
C LYS A 63 -10.41 -5.68 -20.19
N THR A 64 -9.75 -5.33 -19.11
CA THR A 64 -10.01 -5.79 -17.75
C THR A 64 -10.48 -4.62 -16.90
N VAL A 65 -11.60 -4.80 -16.20
CA VAL A 65 -12.16 -3.78 -15.30
C VAL A 65 -12.41 -4.40 -13.94
N PHE A 66 -12.00 -3.68 -12.89
CA PHE A 66 -12.39 -3.97 -11.51
C PHE A 66 -13.27 -2.83 -10.98
N ASN A 67 -14.50 -3.15 -10.60
CA ASN A 67 -15.33 -2.26 -9.80
C ASN A 67 -15.39 -2.83 -8.38
N ILE A 68 -14.83 -2.11 -7.41
CA ILE A 68 -14.66 -2.58 -6.04
C ILE A 68 -15.47 -1.67 -5.11
N THR A 69 -16.32 -2.26 -4.29
CA THR A 69 -17.02 -1.54 -3.22
C THR A 69 -16.53 -2.04 -1.88
N ILE A 70 -15.97 -1.14 -1.09
CA ILE A 70 -15.52 -1.44 0.28
C ILE A 70 -16.47 -0.75 1.24
N ASN A 71 -17.32 -1.55 1.91
CA ASN A 71 -18.14 -1.04 3.00
C ASN A 71 -17.39 -1.11 4.34
N SER A 72 -16.53 -2.11 4.49
CA SER A 72 -15.53 -2.28 5.54
C SER A 72 -14.51 -3.33 5.08
N LEU A 73 -13.41 -3.54 5.81
CA LEU A 73 -12.47 -4.62 5.50
C LEU A 73 -13.09 -6.03 5.56
N GLU A 74 -14.26 -6.17 6.20
CA GLU A 74 -14.97 -7.45 6.34
C GLU A 74 -16.18 -7.56 5.39
N ASN A 75 -16.44 -6.53 4.59
CA ASN A 75 -17.58 -6.46 3.69
C ASN A 75 -17.20 -5.72 2.40
N ILE A 76 -16.70 -6.50 1.45
CA ILE A 76 -16.25 -6.03 0.15
C ILE A 76 -17.01 -6.78 -0.95
N SER A 77 -17.30 -6.07 -2.04
CA SER A 77 -17.71 -6.66 -3.32
C SER A 77 -16.79 -6.23 -4.45
N VAL A 78 -16.57 -7.13 -5.39
CA VAL A 78 -15.76 -6.91 -6.59
C VAL A 78 -16.55 -7.43 -7.79
N ASP A 79 -16.80 -6.56 -8.76
CA ASP A 79 -17.24 -6.95 -10.09
C ASP A 79 -16.01 -6.92 -11.01
N VAL A 80 -15.67 -8.08 -11.59
CA VAL A 80 -14.54 -8.25 -12.51
C VAL A 80 -15.09 -8.41 -13.92
N THR A 81 -14.75 -7.51 -14.83
CA THR A 81 -15.11 -7.63 -16.25
C THR A 81 -13.87 -7.94 -17.06
N GLU A 82 -13.89 -9.08 -17.76
CA GLU A 82 -12.84 -9.51 -18.69
C GLU A 82 -13.49 -9.89 -20.01
N GLU A 83 -12.98 -9.36 -21.12
CA GLU A 83 -13.50 -9.64 -22.47
C GLU A 83 -15.03 -9.43 -22.60
N GLY A 84 -15.56 -8.45 -21.87
CA GLY A 84 -16.99 -8.11 -21.85
C GLY A 84 -17.86 -9.00 -20.96
N THR A 85 -17.29 -10.01 -20.30
CA THR A 85 -18.01 -10.85 -19.33
C THR A 85 -17.76 -10.37 -17.92
N THR A 86 -18.83 -10.15 -17.14
CA THR A 86 -18.72 -9.68 -15.75
C THR A 86 -19.03 -10.77 -14.75
N ASN A 87 -18.06 -11.10 -13.91
CA ASN A 87 -18.20 -11.96 -12.73
C ASN A 87 -18.34 -11.11 -11.47
N LYS A 88 -19.18 -11.57 -10.53
CA LYS A 88 -19.49 -10.81 -9.30
C LYS A 88 -19.12 -11.59 -8.06
N TYR A 89 -18.39 -10.93 -7.18
CA TYR A 89 -17.89 -11.48 -5.93
C TYR A 89 -18.35 -10.60 -4.77
N SER A 90 -18.83 -11.21 -3.69
CA SER A 90 -19.40 -10.47 -2.55
C SER A 90 -19.04 -11.14 -1.23
N LYS A 91 -19.23 -10.41 -0.12
CA LYS A 91 -18.87 -10.86 1.24
C LYS A 91 -17.38 -11.20 1.35
N LEU A 92 -16.56 -10.50 0.56
CA LEU A 92 -15.12 -10.63 0.58
C LEU A 92 -14.55 -9.91 1.79
N ARG A 93 -13.34 -10.34 2.18
CA ARG A 93 -12.57 -9.75 3.26
C ARG A 93 -11.21 -9.29 2.74
N ALA A 94 -10.73 -8.20 3.31
CA ALA A 94 -9.40 -7.68 3.08
C ALA A 94 -8.47 -8.04 4.25
N GLU A 95 -7.27 -8.48 3.92
CA GLU A 95 -6.15 -8.56 4.84
C GLU A 95 -5.39 -7.22 4.81
N GLU A 96 -5.22 -6.59 5.97
CA GLU A 96 -4.36 -5.40 6.08
C GLU A 96 -2.91 -5.86 6.16
N LEU A 97 -2.11 -5.51 5.15
CA LEU A 97 -0.68 -5.84 5.10
C LEU A 97 0.15 -4.81 5.86
N ASN A 98 -0.26 -3.55 5.78
CA ASN A 98 0.26 -2.41 6.53
C ASN A 98 -0.77 -1.25 6.50
N PRO A 99 -0.57 -0.15 7.25
CA PRO A 99 -1.55 0.93 7.32
C PRO A 99 -1.88 1.63 5.99
N GLN A 100 -1.12 1.38 4.94
CA GLN A 100 -1.28 1.94 3.60
C GLN A 100 -1.61 0.88 2.56
N LYS A 101 -1.75 -0.41 2.91
CA LYS A 101 -1.93 -1.47 1.92
C LYS A 101 -2.82 -2.59 2.41
N ILE A 102 -3.84 -2.90 1.61
CA ILE A 102 -4.74 -4.03 1.81
C ILE A 102 -4.65 -5.03 0.66
N LYS A 103 -4.99 -6.27 0.95
CA LYS A 103 -5.07 -7.39 0.02
C LYS A 103 -6.47 -7.96 0.05
N ILE A 104 -7.13 -8.06 -1.10
CA ILE A 104 -8.45 -8.66 -1.27
C ILE A 104 -8.27 -9.91 -2.11
N LYS A 105 -8.52 -11.09 -1.54
CA LYS A 105 -8.64 -12.32 -2.32
C LYS A 105 -10.09 -12.48 -2.75
N TYR A 106 -10.38 -12.31 -4.04
CA TYR A 106 -11.73 -12.40 -4.59
C TYR A 106 -12.03 -13.76 -5.24
N ASP A 107 -11.00 -14.49 -5.69
CA ASP A 107 -11.12 -15.81 -6.31
C ASP A 107 -10.01 -16.76 -5.81
N ASP A 108 -10.27 -18.07 -5.84
CA ASP A 108 -9.33 -19.11 -5.39
C ASP A 108 -8.35 -19.59 -6.47
N SER A 109 -8.32 -18.90 -7.62
CA SER A 109 -7.39 -19.18 -8.72
C SER A 109 -5.93 -19.26 -8.26
N PRO A 110 -5.15 -20.18 -8.87
CA PRO A 110 -3.72 -20.28 -8.59
C PRO A 110 -2.96 -19.00 -9.00
N ASP A 111 -1.76 -18.84 -8.45
CA ASP A 111 -0.78 -17.83 -8.88
C ASP A 111 -1.23 -16.35 -8.82
N GLU A 112 -1.78 -15.93 -7.66
CA GLU A 112 -2.19 -14.55 -7.35
C GLU A 112 -3.26 -13.93 -8.29
N MET A 113 -3.76 -14.65 -9.30
CA MET A 113 -4.74 -14.13 -10.26
C MET A 113 -6.06 -13.70 -9.62
N GLY A 114 -6.46 -14.35 -8.51
CA GLY A 114 -7.66 -14.01 -7.75
C GLY A 114 -7.43 -12.99 -6.62
N ILE A 115 -6.36 -12.20 -6.68
CA ILE A 115 -5.97 -11.25 -5.61
C ILE A 115 -5.94 -9.83 -6.17
N ILE A 116 -6.36 -8.85 -5.39
CA ILE A 116 -6.20 -7.41 -5.67
C ILE A 116 -5.47 -6.80 -4.49
N TYR A 117 -4.40 -6.06 -4.73
CA TYR A 117 -3.79 -5.23 -3.70
C TYR A 117 -4.16 -3.77 -3.94
N ILE A 118 -4.68 -3.09 -2.91
CA ILE A 118 -4.95 -1.65 -2.95
C ILE A 118 -3.97 -0.96 -2.01
N GLU A 119 -3.23 0.00 -2.53
CA GLU A 119 -2.23 0.78 -1.82
C GLU A 119 -2.63 2.26 -1.78
N LYS A 120 -2.40 2.91 -0.64
CA LYS A 120 -2.71 4.32 -0.39
C LYS A 120 -1.42 5.11 -0.34
N SER A 121 -1.33 6.16 -1.14
CA SER A 121 -0.25 7.15 -1.07
C SER A 121 -0.87 8.54 -1.02
N ASP A 122 -0.62 9.25 0.08
CA ASP A 122 -1.30 10.50 0.42
C ASP A 122 -2.83 10.33 0.33
N ASP A 123 -3.53 11.11 -0.49
CA ASP A 123 -4.99 11.03 -0.67
C ASP A 123 -5.41 10.15 -1.85
N ASN A 124 -4.45 9.46 -2.49
CA ASN A 124 -4.66 8.63 -3.67
C ASN A 124 -4.60 7.14 -3.33
N TYR A 125 -5.26 6.34 -4.16
CA TYR A 125 -5.37 4.88 -4.03
C TYR A 125 -4.96 4.26 -5.35
N PHE A 126 -4.21 3.16 -5.30
CA PHE A 126 -3.61 2.49 -6.46
C PHE A 126 -3.82 0.99 -6.36
N ILE A 127 -4.11 0.32 -7.48
CA ILE A 127 -3.89 -1.12 -7.54
C ILE A 127 -2.37 -1.34 -7.61
N SER A 128 -1.86 -2.22 -6.76
CA SER A 128 -0.43 -2.51 -6.65
C SER A 128 -0.16 -4.01 -6.73
N GLY A 129 1.12 -4.40 -6.82
CA GLY A 129 1.52 -5.81 -6.89
C GLY A 129 1.38 -6.41 -8.29
N ASN A 130 1.47 -7.74 -8.35
CA ASN A 130 1.32 -8.52 -9.59
C ASN A 130 -0.05 -9.22 -9.74
N PRO A 131 -1.21 -8.60 -9.44
CA PRO A 131 -2.48 -9.17 -9.90
C PRO A 131 -2.65 -9.02 -11.43
N ILE A 132 -1.64 -8.43 -12.09
CA ILE A 132 -1.63 -7.95 -13.46
C ILE A 132 -0.62 -8.76 -14.31
N TYR A 133 -0.65 -10.09 -14.20
CA TYR A 133 0.01 -10.88 -15.22
C TYR A 133 -0.82 -10.77 -16.51
N PHE A 134 -0.18 -10.22 -17.55
CA PHE A 134 -0.67 -9.93 -18.92
C PHE A 134 -1.34 -8.58 -19.22
N ILE A 135 -0.98 -7.49 -18.53
CA ILE A 135 -0.85 -6.24 -19.28
C ILE A 135 0.51 -6.34 -19.99
N ASN A 136 0.50 -6.78 -21.24
CA ASN A 136 1.56 -6.45 -22.19
C ASN A 136 1.37 -4.96 -22.50
N PRO A 137 2.01 -4.03 -21.75
CA PRO A 137 1.61 -2.64 -21.77
C PRO A 137 2.10 -2.08 -23.09
N GLY A 138 1.18 -1.84 -24.01
CA GLY A 138 1.38 -0.81 -25.01
C GLY A 138 1.44 0.53 -24.27
N ASN A 139 2.62 0.88 -23.78
CA ASN A 139 3.06 2.15 -23.20
C ASN A 139 2.04 2.90 -22.29
N ASN A 140 2.43 3.05 -21.02
CA ASN A 140 2.09 4.11 -20.04
C ASN A 140 1.39 3.65 -18.75
N GLU A 141 1.84 4.30 -17.67
CA GLU A 141 1.44 4.16 -16.27
C GLU A 141 -0.08 4.29 -16.06
N MET A 142 -0.62 3.59 -15.06
CA MET A 142 -2.06 3.51 -14.78
C MET A 142 -2.47 4.26 -13.50
N PRO A 143 -2.86 5.54 -13.58
CA PRO A 143 -3.44 6.27 -12.46
C PRO A 143 -4.92 5.90 -12.24
N LEU A 144 -5.32 5.72 -10.98
CA LEU A 144 -6.70 5.46 -10.56
C LEU A 144 -7.45 6.76 -10.21
N GLN A 145 -8.74 6.83 -10.55
CA GLN A 145 -9.62 7.97 -10.24
C GLN A 145 -10.65 7.61 -9.15
N LYS A 146 -10.73 8.43 -8.09
CA LYS A 146 -11.77 8.36 -7.06
C LYS A 146 -12.97 9.22 -7.46
N LEU A 147 -14.15 8.61 -7.59
CA LEU A 147 -15.41 9.35 -7.79
C LEU A 147 -15.89 9.90 -6.43
N LYS A 148 -16.32 11.18 -6.40
CA LYS A 148 -16.80 11.84 -5.17
C LYS A 148 -18.24 11.43 -4.84
N ASP A 149 -18.54 11.27 -3.56
CA ASP A 149 -19.89 11.07 -3.03
C ASP A 149 -20.80 12.28 -3.36
N LYS A 150 -22.04 12.00 -3.80
CA LYS A 150 -23.08 13.00 -4.09
C LYS A 150 -23.72 13.56 -2.82
#